data_AF-A0A1M6UQ08-F1
#
_entry.id   AF-A0A1M6UQ08-F1
#
_cell.length_a   1.000
_cell.length_b   1.000
_cell.length_c   1.000
_cell.angle_alpha   90.00
_cell.angle_beta   90.00
_cell.angle_gamma   90.00
#
_symmetry.space_group_name_H-M   'P 1'
#
loop_
_entity.id
_entity.type
_entity.pdbx_description
1 polymer ?
#
loop_
_entity_poly.entity_id
_entity_poly.type
_entity_poly.pdbx_seq_one_letter_code
_entity_poly.pdbx_strand_id
1 'polypeptide(L)'
;MKTRYFTYILLFGFPLFGCQNRVAAQSTYQKDWTVLERENESLAFDADIKLSDAEMVLDKKLFQLRKKLLTETNQQKIPLFNSSFNEIKPLIEGSELFNIFQSMPKGGLLHSHSGGITDVKWVITAARKYKECYVYDQADNDQFIFGQLAFFEGGKVPKGFVNLNEKLNATPAFEKELTELLILKRDQLCSYTDYWIEFEKRFKRISLLLPYRPFFKEYYKKGFQDLVANKVQHLEIRFIFDELYDFQHGKYPLKTSITDLQDVVKEIQKTQPQFSLKLIYSSFKFLDPKSIDQQLETAFELKKEFPNIISGFDLVADEAAGNSINSFQENWMKLDALSKKYGVTMPLFLHAGESNSVFNKNIVDISSLNNPRIGHGLNLIYFPKTMELIKNQNKLVEVSPISNQILGYVSDLRNHPARVLLSNGVQCSINSDDPSVYGYEGLGYDFWVAFVYWELDVKALKKLVFNSINYSSLNESEKKKALPYLNNQWDDFVRKMNVKLN
;
A
#
# COMPACT_ATOMS: atom_id res chain seq x y z
N MET A 1 -56.70 -13.79 23.04
CA MET A 1 -55.75 -13.03 22.19
C MET A 1 -55.40 -13.93 21.01
N LYS A 2 -56.12 -13.88 19.87
CA LYS A 2 -55.88 -13.04 18.66
C LYS A 2 -54.39 -13.08 18.26
N THR A 3 -53.95 -13.64 17.12
CA THR A 3 -54.28 -13.23 15.73
C THR A 3 -53.84 -14.35 14.75
N ARG A 4 -54.76 -15.07 14.10
CA ARG A 4 -55.21 -14.99 12.67
C ARG A 4 -54.14 -15.27 11.59
N TYR A 5 -54.21 -16.47 11.02
CA TYR A 5 -53.79 -16.79 9.65
C TYR A 5 -54.81 -16.21 8.67
N PHE A 6 -54.37 -15.50 7.63
CA PHE A 6 -55.20 -15.12 6.49
C PHE A 6 -54.69 -15.79 5.22
N THR A 7 -55.39 -16.85 4.83
CA THR A 7 -55.39 -17.43 3.50
C THR A 7 -56.22 -16.52 2.60
N TYR A 8 -55.68 -16.03 1.49
CA TYR A 8 -56.48 -15.38 0.45
C TYR A 8 -56.58 -16.28 -0.78
N ILE A 9 -57.83 -16.62 -1.09
CA ILE A 9 -58.28 -17.39 -2.24
C ILE A 9 -58.27 -16.49 -3.47
N LEU A 10 -57.68 -16.99 -4.56
CA LEU A 10 -57.74 -16.45 -5.91
C LEU A 10 -59.18 -16.52 -6.44
N LEU A 11 -59.74 -15.39 -6.88
CA LEU A 11 -60.93 -15.34 -7.73
C LEU A 11 -60.57 -14.64 -9.05
N PHE A 12 -60.86 -15.36 -10.13
CA PHE A 12 -60.66 -14.99 -11.52
C PHE A 12 -61.41 -13.72 -11.91
N GLY A 13 -60.73 -12.86 -12.67
CA GLY A 13 -61.34 -11.76 -13.42
C GLY A 13 -60.41 -11.26 -14.53
N PHE A 14 -60.66 -11.70 -15.76
CA PHE A 14 -60.23 -11.06 -17.01
C PHE A 14 -61.50 -10.86 -17.86
N PRO A 15 -61.54 -9.99 -18.89
CA PRO A 15 -60.51 -9.05 -19.38
C PRO A 15 -61.07 -7.63 -19.64
N LEU A 16 -60.19 -6.66 -19.91
CA LEU A 16 -60.47 -5.63 -20.91
C LEU A 16 -59.15 -5.06 -21.44
N PHE A 17 -58.87 -5.40 -22.70
CA PHE A 17 -57.79 -4.87 -23.51
C PHE A 17 -57.97 -3.36 -23.67
N GLY A 18 -57.06 -2.59 -23.08
CA GLY A 18 -56.82 -1.20 -23.43
C GLY A 18 -55.35 -1.05 -23.76
N CYS A 19 -55.01 -1.00 -25.05
CA CYS A 19 -53.72 -0.49 -25.50
C CYS A 19 -53.58 0.95 -25.02
N GLN A 20 -52.87 1.16 -23.91
CA GLN A 20 -52.27 2.45 -23.60
C GLN A 20 -50.78 2.32 -23.83
N ASN A 21 -50.34 2.74 -25.02
CA ASN A 21 -49.00 3.29 -25.20
C ASN A 21 -48.88 4.55 -24.33
N ARG A 22 -48.76 4.38 -23.01
CA ARG A 22 -48.19 5.42 -22.16
C ARG A 22 -46.69 5.31 -22.33
N VAL A 23 -46.14 6.09 -23.26
CA VAL A 23 -44.80 6.64 -23.03
C VAL A 23 -44.92 7.37 -21.71
N ALA A 24 -44.48 6.75 -20.62
CA ALA A 24 -44.51 7.36 -19.31
C ALA A 24 -43.60 8.59 -19.41
N ALA A 25 -44.21 9.77 -19.54
CA ALA A 25 -43.48 11.03 -19.45
C ALA A 25 -42.78 10.99 -18.09
N GLN A 26 -41.45 10.84 -18.12
CA GLN A 26 -40.62 10.81 -16.93
C GLN A 26 -40.97 12.06 -16.12
N SER A 27 -41.47 11.88 -14.89
CA SER A 27 -41.94 12.98 -14.05
C SER A 27 -40.82 14.00 -13.87
N THR A 28 -41.16 15.27 -13.63
CA THR A 28 -40.16 16.31 -13.32
C THR A 28 -39.25 15.86 -12.18
N TYR A 29 -39.83 15.25 -11.14
CA TYR A 29 -39.08 14.61 -10.05
C TYR A 29 -38.05 13.58 -10.53
N GLN A 30 -38.43 12.65 -11.41
CA GLN A 30 -37.51 11.62 -11.89
C GLN A 30 -36.40 12.22 -12.77
N LYS A 31 -36.69 13.28 -13.53
CA LYS A 31 -35.67 14.01 -14.29
C LYS A 31 -34.69 14.72 -13.36
N ASP A 32 -35.19 15.43 -12.35
CA ASP A 32 -34.37 16.14 -11.36
C ASP A 32 -33.49 15.16 -10.59
N TRP A 33 -34.04 14.01 -10.18
CA TRP A 33 -33.30 12.95 -9.51
C TRP A 33 -32.16 12.38 -10.39
N THR A 34 -32.43 12.11 -11.67
CA THR A 34 -31.40 11.65 -12.63
C THR A 34 -30.37 12.74 -12.97
N VAL A 35 -30.70 14.03 -12.81
CA VAL A 35 -29.70 15.12 -12.91
C VAL A 35 -28.80 15.11 -11.68
N LEU A 36 -29.37 15.06 -10.47
CA LEU A 36 -28.59 15.02 -9.22
C LEU A 36 -27.68 13.80 -9.14
N GLU A 37 -28.14 12.63 -9.57
CA GLU A 37 -27.31 11.41 -9.64
C GLU A 37 -26.10 11.62 -10.56
N ARG A 38 -26.31 12.16 -11.77
CA ARG A 38 -25.22 12.46 -12.71
C ARG A 38 -24.28 13.55 -12.22
N GLU A 39 -24.79 14.58 -11.55
CA GLU A 39 -23.96 15.61 -10.93
C GLU A 39 -23.06 15.00 -9.85
N ASN A 40 -23.59 14.11 -9.01
CA ASN A 40 -22.81 13.40 -8.00
C ASN A 40 -21.75 12.48 -8.64
N GLU A 41 -22.10 11.72 -9.67
CA GLU A 41 -21.14 10.89 -10.42
C GLU A 41 -20.04 11.74 -11.09
N SER A 42 -20.36 12.95 -11.54
CA SER A 42 -19.38 13.85 -12.19
C SER A 42 -18.31 14.39 -11.24
N LEU A 43 -18.55 14.33 -9.92
CA LEU A 43 -17.57 14.73 -8.90
C LEU A 43 -16.49 13.68 -8.67
N ALA A 44 -16.75 12.42 -9.02
CA ALA A 44 -15.88 11.30 -8.72
C ALA A 44 -14.50 11.39 -9.40
N PHE A 45 -13.50 10.81 -8.77
CA PHE A 45 -12.09 10.87 -9.22
C PHE A 45 -11.84 10.25 -10.59
N ASP A 46 -12.73 9.36 -11.02
CA ASP A 46 -12.66 8.64 -12.28
C ASP A 46 -13.61 9.20 -13.34
N ALA A 47 -14.34 10.29 -13.07
CA ALA A 47 -15.39 10.83 -13.95
C ALA A 47 -14.95 11.03 -15.42
N ASP A 48 -13.66 11.23 -15.66
CA ASP A 48 -13.04 11.39 -16.97
C ASP A 48 -12.79 10.08 -17.74
N ILE A 49 -12.87 8.92 -17.08
CA ILE A 49 -12.62 7.61 -17.70
C ILE A 49 -13.81 7.16 -18.54
N LYS A 50 -13.50 6.79 -19.79
CA LYS A 50 -14.42 6.11 -20.72
C LYS A 50 -13.94 4.68 -20.94
N LEU A 51 -14.82 3.72 -20.68
CA LEU A 51 -14.56 2.31 -20.96
C LEU A 51 -14.79 2.00 -22.44
N SER A 52 -13.92 1.16 -23.00
CA SER A 52 -14.15 0.47 -24.27
C SER A 52 -15.22 -0.61 -24.13
N ASP A 53 -15.76 -1.10 -25.25
CA ASP A 53 -16.73 -2.20 -25.25
C ASP A 53 -16.21 -3.45 -24.53
N ALA A 54 -14.93 -3.79 -24.73
CA ALA A 54 -14.30 -4.92 -24.05
C ALA A 54 -14.21 -4.70 -22.54
N GLU A 55 -13.89 -3.48 -22.09
CA GLU A 55 -13.87 -3.15 -20.67
C GLU A 55 -15.28 -3.15 -20.06
N MET A 56 -16.31 -2.71 -20.78
CA MET A 56 -17.70 -2.79 -20.33
C MET A 56 -18.17 -4.25 -20.17
N VAL A 57 -17.70 -5.17 -21.02
CA VAL A 57 -17.97 -6.60 -20.86
C VAL A 57 -17.28 -7.14 -19.60
N LEU A 58 -16.02 -6.78 -19.38
CA LEU A 58 -15.30 -7.18 -18.18
C LEU A 58 -15.97 -6.63 -16.92
N ASP A 59 -16.40 -5.37 -16.95
CA ASP A 59 -17.06 -4.69 -15.86
C ASP A 59 -18.29 -5.45 -15.36
N LYS A 60 -19.18 -5.81 -16.32
CA LYS A 60 -20.36 -6.64 -16.02
C LYS A 60 -19.98 -7.97 -15.37
N LYS A 61 -18.90 -8.62 -15.84
CA LYS A 61 -18.43 -9.90 -15.29
C LYS A 61 -17.88 -9.75 -13.87
N LEU A 62 -17.05 -8.74 -13.61
CA LEU A 62 -16.52 -8.48 -12.27
C LEU A 62 -17.64 -8.10 -11.29
N PHE A 63 -18.63 -7.33 -11.75
CA PHE A 63 -19.83 -7.04 -10.97
C PHE A 63 -20.58 -8.33 -10.58
N GLN A 64 -20.81 -9.26 -11.52
CA GLN A 64 -21.46 -10.54 -11.21
C GLN A 64 -20.62 -11.40 -10.25
N LEU A 65 -19.30 -11.43 -10.41
CA LEU A 65 -18.41 -12.17 -9.50
C LEU A 65 -18.45 -11.60 -8.08
N ARG A 66 -18.42 -10.27 -7.92
CA ARG A 66 -18.60 -9.63 -6.61
C ARG A 66 -19.95 -9.98 -6.02
N LYS A 67 -21.03 -9.84 -6.80
CA LYS A 67 -22.39 -10.16 -6.35
C LYS A 67 -22.51 -11.62 -5.91
N LYS A 68 -21.90 -12.55 -6.66
CA LYS A 68 -21.83 -13.98 -6.32
C LYS A 68 -21.08 -14.20 -5.00
N LEU A 69 -19.88 -13.64 -4.86
CA LEU A 69 -19.11 -13.71 -3.61
C LEU A 69 -19.93 -13.24 -2.41
N LEU A 70 -20.57 -12.06 -2.50
CA LEU A 70 -21.38 -11.52 -1.42
C LEU A 70 -22.57 -12.43 -1.09
N THR A 71 -23.24 -12.97 -2.10
CA THR A 71 -24.36 -13.90 -1.94
C THR A 71 -23.91 -15.18 -1.22
N GLU A 72 -22.79 -15.76 -1.65
CA GLU A 72 -22.22 -16.98 -1.07
C GLU A 72 -21.78 -16.75 0.39
N THR A 73 -21.09 -15.64 0.68
CA THR A 73 -20.71 -15.31 2.06
C THR A 73 -21.92 -15.15 2.96
N ASN A 74 -23.01 -14.55 2.47
CA ASN A 74 -24.24 -14.40 3.23
C ASN A 74 -24.93 -15.74 3.47
N GLN A 75 -25.00 -16.62 2.47
CA GLN A 75 -25.55 -17.97 2.61
C GLN A 75 -24.76 -18.83 3.60
N GLN A 76 -23.43 -18.71 3.58
CA GLN A 76 -22.52 -19.40 4.50
C GLN A 76 -22.43 -18.73 5.88
N LYS A 77 -23.11 -17.59 6.08
CA LYS A 77 -23.06 -16.78 7.30
C LYS A 77 -21.64 -16.33 7.68
N ILE A 78 -20.79 -16.11 6.67
CA ILE A 78 -19.45 -15.55 6.86
C ILE A 78 -19.60 -14.04 7.10
N PRO A 79 -19.14 -13.51 8.25
CA PRO A 79 -19.28 -12.10 8.59
C PRO A 79 -18.24 -11.24 7.87
N LEU A 80 -18.22 -11.27 6.53
CA LEU A 80 -17.19 -10.63 5.68
C LEU A 80 -16.82 -9.21 6.14
N PHE A 81 -17.82 -8.36 6.40
CA PHE A 81 -17.59 -6.95 6.75
C PHE A 81 -17.26 -6.69 8.23
N ASN A 82 -17.37 -7.71 9.07
CA ASN A 82 -17.12 -7.65 10.52
C ASN A 82 -15.93 -8.52 10.93
N SER A 83 -15.15 -9.00 9.95
CA SER A 83 -13.93 -9.77 10.14
C SER A 83 -12.71 -8.96 9.76
N SER A 84 -11.61 -9.23 10.45
CA SER A 84 -10.29 -8.72 10.11
C SER A 84 -9.77 -9.31 8.81
N PHE A 85 -8.78 -8.64 8.21
CA PHE A 85 -8.02 -9.15 7.07
C PHE A 85 -7.49 -10.56 7.34
N ASN A 86 -6.93 -10.80 8.55
CA ASN A 86 -6.36 -12.10 8.91
C ASN A 86 -7.42 -13.21 8.91
N GLU A 87 -8.64 -12.94 9.37
CA GLU A 87 -9.76 -13.89 9.36
C GLU A 87 -10.28 -14.18 7.94
N ILE A 88 -10.36 -13.16 7.08
CA ILE A 88 -10.90 -13.32 5.72
C ILE A 88 -9.86 -13.75 4.69
N LYS A 89 -8.55 -13.70 5.01
CA LYS A 89 -7.47 -14.02 4.06
C LYS A 89 -7.68 -15.36 3.33
N PRO A 90 -8.09 -16.47 3.98
CA PRO A 90 -8.40 -17.72 3.28
C PRO A 90 -9.56 -17.61 2.28
N LEU A 91 -10.59 -16.81 2.59
CA LEU A 91 -11.70 -16.53 1.67
C LEU A 91 -11.21 -15.73 0.45
N ILE A 92 -10.35 -14.73 0.68
CA ILE A 92 -9.74 -13.95 -0.39
C ILE A 92 -8.98 -14.88 -1.33
N GLU A 93 -8.06 -15.68 -0.78
CA GLU A 93 -7.20 -16.59 -1.55
C GLU A 93 -7.97 -17.66 -2.32
N GLY A 94 -9.10 -18.11 -1.78
CA GLY A 94 -10.00 -19.05 -2.45
C GLY A 94 -10.89 -18.43 -3.54
N SER A 95 -10.93 -17.09 -3.66
CA SER A 95 -11.86 -16.42 -4.57
C SER A 95 -11.33 -16.32 -6.01
N GLU A 96 -12.24 -16.46 -6.98
CA GLU A 96 -11.91 -16.19 -8.40
C GLU A 96 -11.48 -14.74 -8.61
N LEU A 97 -12.07 -13.80 -7.86
CA LEU A 97 -11.68 -12.38 -7.87
C LEU A 97 -10.21 -12.19 -7.51
N PHE A 98 -9.69 -12.90 -6.51
CA PHE A 98 -8.29 -12.75 -6.13
C PHE A 98 -7.34 -13.23 -7.23
N ASN A 99 -7.64 -14.34 -7.89
CA ASN A 99 -6.89 -14.79 -9.06
C ASN A 99 -6.89 -13.75 -10.20
N ILE A 100 -7.99 -13.04 -10.40
CA ILE A 100 -8.08 -11.93 -11.35
C ILE A 100 -7.15 -10.80 -10.92
N PHE A 101 -7.23 -10.34 -9.67
CA PHE A 101 -6.39 -9.27 -9.15
C PHE A 101 -4.91 -9.61 -9.11
N GLN A 102 -4.53 -10.89 -8.92
CA GLN A 102 -3.15 -11.36 -9.07
C GLN A 102 -2.63 -11.16 -10.52
N SER A 103 -3.48 -11.37 -11.52
CA SER A 103 -3.12 -11.21 -12.94
C SER A 103 -3.26 -9.79 -13.50
N MET A 104 -3.97 -8.90 -12.79
CA MET A 104 -4.22 -7.52 -13.22
C MET A 104 -2.94 -6.69 -13.16
N PRO A 105 -2.57 -5.93 -14.22
CA PRO A 105 -1.47 -4.99 -14.15
C PRO A 105 -1.80 -3.87 -13.16
N LYS A 106 -0.86 -3.59 -12.25
CA LYS A 106 -1.07 -2.65 -11.14
C LYS A 106 -0.47 -1.27 -11.38
N GLY A 107 0.31 -1.12 -12.44
CA GLY A 107 1.12 0.07 -12.64
C GLY A 107 2.24 0.15 -11.59
N GLY A 108 2.26 1.21 -10.80
CA GLY A 108 3.24 1.45 -9.75
C GLY A 108 2.78 1.10 -8.33
N LEU A 109 3.72 0.69 -7.49
CA LEU A 109 3.61 0.73 -6.03
C LEU A 109 4.28 2.00 -5.54
N LEU A 110 3.49 3.00 -5.14
CA LEU A 110 4.01 4.33 -4.77
C LEU A 110 4.26 4.49 -3.28
N HIS A 111 3.78 3.54 -2.46
CA HIS A 111 3.94 3.56 -1.02
C HIS A 111 4.30 2.20 -0.45
N SER A 112 5.59 2.06 -0.11
CA SER A 112 6.13 0.92 0.62
C SER A 112 7.43 1.29 1.31
N HIS A 113 7.84 0.54 2.33
CA HIS A 113 9.05 0.83 3.12
C HIS A 113 10.14 -0.24 2.95
N SER A 114 11.39 0.17 3.15
CA SER A 114 12.59 -0.66 2.93
C SER A 114 12.61 -2.00 3.67
N GLY A 115 11.89 -2.11 4.80
CA GLY A 115 11.82 -3.35 5.59
C GLY A 115 10.59 -4.23 5.34
N GLY A 116 9.61 -3.76 4.56
CA GLY A 116 8.26 -4.35 4.51
C GLY A 116 7.92 -5.13 3.24
N ILE A 117 8.85 -5.31 2.29
CA ILE A 117 8.50 -5.78 0.93
C ILE A 117 8.64 -7.29 0.69
N THR A 118 9.49 -7.98 1.44
CA THR A 118 9.89 -9.36 1.11
C THR A 118 9.29 -10.37 2.09
N ASP A 119 8.71 -11.46 1.57
CA ASP A 119 8.09 -12.56 2.34
C ASP A 119 8.95 -12.99 3.55
N VAL A 120 8.36 -12.93 4.75
CA VAL A 120 8.99 -13.30 6.01
C VAL A 120 9.47 -14.76 6.03
N LYS A 121 8.76 -15.69 5.37
CA LYS A 121 9.16 -17.11 5.34
C LYS A 121 10.40 -17.29 4.49
N TRP A 122 10.45 -16.61 3.35
CA TRP A 122 11.66 -16.55 2.53
C TRP A 122 12.82 -15.91 3.31
N VAL A 123 12.58 -14.82 4.05
CA VAL A 123 13.62 -14.16 4.87
C VAL A 123 14.27 -15.16 5.84
N ILE A 124 13.47 -15.90 6.61
CA ILE A 124 13.96 -16.93 7.55
C ILE A 124 14.73 -18.02 6.78
N THR A 125 14.16 -18.52 5.69
CA THR A 125 14.76 -19.59 4.88
C THR A 125 16.09 -19.17 4.25
N ALA A 126 16.19 -17.94 3.78
CA ALA A 126 17.41 -17.39 3.19
C ALA A 126 18.47 -17.13 4.28
N ALA A 127 18.07 -16.50 5.38
CA ALA A 127 18.96 -16.21 6.51
C ALA A 127 19.57 -17.49 7.10
N ARG A 128 18.78 -18.57 7.22
CA ARG A 128 19.23 -19.89 7.69
C ARG A 128 20.43 -20.47 6.91
N LYS A 129 20.62 -20.09 5.65
CA LYS A 129 21.71 -20.61 4.81
C LYS A 129 23.08 -20.05 5.19
N TYR A 130 23.11 -18.94 5.91
CA TYR A 130 24.34 -18.29 6.35
C TYR A 130 24.78 -18.86 7.68
N LYS A 131 26.06 -19.25 7.78
CA LYS A 131 26.63 -19.78 9.02
C LYS A 131 26.77 -18.70 10.09
N GLU A 132 26.85 -17.46 9.65
CA GLU A 132 27.02 -16.25 10.43
C GLU A 132 25.69 -15.65 10.89
N CYS A 133 24.55 -16.29 10.59
CA CYS A 133 23.24 -15.81 11.01
C CYS A 133 22.83 -16.36 12.38
N TYR A 134 22.40 -15.45 13.24
CA TYR A 134 21.98 -15.74 14.61
C TYR A 134 20.60 -15.16 14.90
N VAL A 135 19.94 -15.74 15.90
CA VAL A 135 18.67 -15.26 16.45
C VAL A 135 18.81 -15.02 17.96
N TYR A 136 18.25 -13.92 18.45
CA TYR A 136 18.22 -13.63 19.88
C TYR A 136 17.17 -14.50 20.59
N ASP A 137 17.62 -15.33 21.53
CA ASP A 137 16.84 -16.40 22.19
C ASP A 137 16.76 -16.16 23.71
N GLN A 138 16.55 -14.90 24.10
CA GLN A 138 16.29 -14.49 25.48
C GLN A 138 15.14 -13.49 25.52
N ALA A 139 14.66 -13.18 26.72
CA ALA A 139 13.68 -12.13 26.93
C ALA A 139 14.19 -10.76 26.45
N ASP A 140 13.26 -9.93 26.01
CA ASP A 140 13.50 -8.56 25.54
C ASP A 140 14.31 -7.76 26.57
N ASN A 141 15.23 -6.92 26.07
CA ASN A 141 15.95 -5.92 26.84
C ASN A 141 16.11 -4.62 26.01
N ASP A 142 16.80 -3.64 26.56
CA ASP A 142 16.96 -2.31 25.95
C ASP A 142 17.67 -2.35 24.57
N GLN A 143 18.43 -3.40 24.28
CA GLN A 143 19.21 -3.55 23.04
C GLN A 143 18.55 -4.49 22.03
N PHE A 144 18.09 -5.66 22.51
CA PHE A 144 17.63 -6.77 21.68
C PHE A 144 16.27 -7.31 22.13
N ILE A 145 15.52 -7.79 21.16
CA ILE A 145 14.20 -8.42 21.39
C ILE A 145 14.20 -9.88 20.93
N PHE A 146 13.37 -10.70 21.57
CA PHE A 146 13.22 -12.11 21.23
C PHE A 146 12.86 -12.30 19.75
N GLY A 147 13.57 -13.22 19.09
CA GLY A 147 13.43 -13.48 17.66
C GLY A 147 14.13 -12.46 16.76
N GLN A 148 14.95 -11.54 17.30
CA GLN A 148 15.73 -10.63 16.47
C GLN A 148 16.85 -11.36 15.73
N LEU A 149 16.90 -11.17 14.42
CA LEU A 149 17.85 -11.78 13.50
C LEU A 149 19.02 -10.84 13.22
N ALA A 150 20.23 -11.38 13.20
CA ALA A 150 21.45 -10.62 12.95
C ALA A 150 22.54 -11.48 12.32
N PHE A 151 23.47 -10.83 11.61
CA PHE A 151 24.71 -11.46 11.17
C PHE A 151 25.86 -11.04 12.09
N PHE A 152 26.66 -12.01 12.57
CA PHE A 152 27.84 -11.73 13.39
C PHE A 152 29.06 -12.50 12.89
N GLU A 153 30.22 -11.85 12.98
CA GLU A 153 31.50 -12.50 12.73
C GLU A 153 31.77 -13.54 13.84
N GLY A 154 32.37 -14.67 13.46
CA GLY A 154 32.72 -15.74 14.40
C GLY A 154 33.53 -15.20 15.59
N GLY A 155 33.12 -15.55 16.81
CA GLY A 155 33.76 -15.10 18.05
C GLY A 155 33.35 -13.70 18.54
N LYS A 156 32.52 -12.97 17.78
CA LYS A 156 32.00 -11.63 18.15
C LYS A 156 30.48 -11.61 18.36
N VAL A 157 29.91 -12.76 18.72
CA VAL A 157 28.45 -12.93 18.91
C VAL A 157 28.05 -12.38 20.29
N PRO A 158 27.14 -11.39 20.38
CA PRO A 158 26.66 -10.90 21.65
C PRO A 158 25.94 -11.98 22.47
N LYS A 159 26.00 -11.86 23.81
CA LYS A 159 25.32 -12.79 24.71
C LYS A 159 23.81 -12.82 24.41
N GLY A 160 23.24 -14.02 24.33
CA GLY A 160 21.81 -14.25 24.08
C GLY A 160 21.47 -14.61 22.63
N PHE A 161 22.39 -14.40 21.71
CA PHE A 161 22.25 -14.90 20.34
C PHE A 161 22.70 -16.36 20.21
N VAL A 162 21.90 -17.15 19.50
CA VAL A 162 22.19 -18.55 19.15
C VAL A 162 22.18 -18.70 17.62
N ASN A 163 22.95 -19.64 17.07
CA ASN A 163 23.01 -19.83 15.62
C ASN A 163 21.62 -20.20 15.08
N LEU A 164 21.16 -19.50 14.04
CA LEU A 164 19.80 -19.65 13.53
C LEU A 164 19.54 -21.08 13.02
N ASN A 165 20.46 -21.63 12.23
CA ASN A 165 20.29 -22.97 11.68
C ASN A 165 20.30 -24.04 12.77
N GLU A 166 21.19 -23.93 13.76
CA GLU A 166 21.20 -24.84 14.92
C GLU A 166 19.90 -24.77 15.72
N LYS A 167 19.41 -23.56 16.01
CA LYS A 167 18.13 -23.36 16.73
C LYS A 167 16.95 -23.96 15.98
N LEU A 168 16.83 -23.72 14.68
CA LEU A 168 15.75 -24.27 13.86
C LEU A 168 15.82 -25.81 13.74
N ASN A 169 17.02 -26.39 13.72
CA ASN A 169 17.19 -27.84 13.73
C ASN A 169 16.86 -28.46 15.10
N ALA A 170 17.29 -27.82 16.19
CA ALA A 170 17.04 -28.30 17.56
C ALA A 170 15.58 -28.12 17.98
N THR A 171 14.89 -27.11 17.46
CA THR A 171 13.48 -26.80 17.79
C THR A 171 12.70 -26.45 16.51
N PRO A 172 12.23 -27.45 15.75
CA PRO A 172 11.51 -27.19 14.48
C PRO A 172 10.25 -26.33 14.64
N ALA A 173 9.57 -26.40 15.80
CA ALA A 173 8.42 -25.55 16.09
C ALA A 173 8.76 -24.05 16.14
N PHE A 174 10.03 -23.69 16.41
CA PHE A 174 10.49 -22.31 16.48
C PHE A 174 10.41 -21.59 15.14
N GLU A 175 10.48 -22.30 14.00
CA GLU A 175 10.34 -21.66 12.69
C GLU A 175 8.96 -20.99 12.52
N LYS A 176 7.91 -21.69 13.00
CA LYS A 176 6.55 -21.15 13.00
C LYS A 176 6.42 -19.98 13.97
N GLU A 177 6.97 -20.10 15.17
CA GLU A 177 6.98 -19.03 16.18
C GLU A 177 7.68 -17.78 15.66
N LEU A 178 8.87 -17.93 15.08
CA LEU A 178 9.63 -16.82 14.47
C LEU A 178 8.85 -16.16 13.32
N THR A 179 8.19 -16.96 12.48
CA THR A 179 7.30 -16.42 11.43
C THR A 179 6.17 -15.59 12.03
N GLU A 180 5.53 -16.07 13.12
CA GLU A 180 4.46 -15.35 13.81
C GLU A 180 4.95 -14.06 14.50
N LEU A 181 6.20 -14.03 14.98
CA LEU A 181 6.83 -12.84 15.54
C LEU A 181 7.15 -11.76 14.50
N LEU A 182 7.35 -12.16 13.24
CA LEU A 182 7.63 -11.26 12.11
C LEU A 182 6.36 -10.74 11.43
N ILE A 183 5.20 -11.34 11.70
CA ILE A 183 3.91 -10.90 11.17
C ILE A 183 3.13 -10.17 12.27
N LEU A 184 2.60 -8.99 11.96
CA LEU A 184 1.59 -8.32 12.75
C LEU A 184 0.21 -8.79 12.27
N LYS A 185 -0.55 -9.38 13.19
CA LYS A 185 -1.93 -9.79 12.94
C LYS A 185 -2.87 -8.95 13.78
N ARG A 186 -4.07 -8.75 13.26
CA ARG A 186 -5.22 -8.26 14.00
C ARG A 186 -6.30 -9.33 13.93
N ASP A 187 -6.22 -10.34 14.79
CA ASP A 187 -7.13 -11.50 14.71
C ASP A 187 -8.58 -11.15 15.08
N GLN A 188 -8.79 -10.08 15.87
CA GLN A 188 -10.13 -9.58 16.21
C GLN A 188 -10.20 -8.05 16.07
N LEU A 189 -11.24 -7.54 15.44
CA LEU A 189 -11.42 -6.09 15.26
C LEU A 189 -11.60 -5.33 16.58
N CYS A 190 -12.13 -5.98 17.62
CA CYS A 190 -12.47 -5.34 18.90
C CYS A 190 -11.38 -5.46 19.98
N SER A 191 -10.29 -6.17 19.72
CA SER A 191 -9.22 -6.34 20.71
C SER A 191 -8.36 -5.07 20.83
N TYR A 192 -8.10 -4.64 22.06
CA TYR A 192 -7.10 -3.61 22.32
C TYR A 192 -5.70 -4.19 22.08
N THR A 193 -4.90 -3.48 21.30
CA THR A 193 -3.47 -3.75 21.11
C THR A 193 -2.83 -2.41 20.80
N ASP A 194 -1.65 -2.17 21.38
CA ASP A 194 -0.82 -1.07 20.95
C ASP A 194 -0.13 -1.48 19.64
N TYR A 195 -0.86 -1.28 18.54
CA TYR A 195 -0.45 -1.78 17.23
C TYR A 195 0.87 -1.14 16.78
N TRP A 196 1.18 0.09 17.19
CA TRP A 196 2.44 0.74 16.82
C TRP A 196 3.64 0.12 17.53
N ILE A 197 3.57 -0.12 18.84
CA ILE A 197 4.64 -0.83 19.56
C ILE A 197 4.87 -2.21 18.96
N GLU A 198 3.79 -2.96 18.69
CA GLU A 198 3.90 -4.28 18.10
C GLU A 198 4.39 -4.23 16.65
N PHE A 199 3.98 -3.25 15.86
CA PHE A 199 4.44 -3.03 14.49
C PHE A 199 5.95 -2.76 14.43
N GLU A 200 6.46 -1.84 15.26
CA GLU A 200 7.88 -1.51 15.32
C GLU A 200 8.76 -2.70 15.72
N LYS A 201 8.25 -3.60 16.58
CA LYS A 201 8.97 -4.85 16.91
C LYS A 201 9.23 -5.72 15.68
N ARG A 202 8.39 -5.71 14.64
CA ARG A 202 8.63 -6.50 13.43
C ARG A 202 9.84 -5.97 12.65
N PHE A 203 9.94 -4.66 12.49
CA PHE A 203 11.14 -4.03 11.90
C PHE A 203 12.37 -4.22 12.76
N LYS A 204 12.25 -4.06 14.09
CA LYS A 204 13.35 -4.30 15.02
C LYS A 204 13.90 -5.71 14.89
N ARG A 205 13.06 -6.74 14.69
CA ARG A 205 13.50 -8.13 14.51
C ARG A 205 14.35 -8.36 13.27
N ILE A 206 14.21 -7.57 12.21
CA ILE A 206 15.05 -7.69 11.00
C ILE A 206 16.09 -6.57 10.84
N SER A 207 16.10 -5.59 11.77
CA SER A 207 16.93 -4.39 11.68
C SER A 207 18.43 -4.67 11.59
N LEU A 208 18.93 -5.76 12.20
CA LEU A 208 20.35 -6.15 12.15
C LEU A 208 20.66 -7.12 11.01
N LEU A 209 19.64 -7.59 10.30
CA LEU A 209 19.75 -8.51 9.17
C LEU A 209 20.00 -7.72 7.87
N LEU A 210 19.24 -6.65 7.65
CA LEU A 210 19.26 -5.89 6.40
C LEU A 210 20.56 -5.13 6.10
N PRO A 211 21.32 -4.60 7.08
CA PRO A 211 22.58 -3.92 6.77
C PRO A 211 23.70 -4.87 6.31
N TYR A 212 23.56 -6.19 6.48
CA TYR A 212 24.53 -7.14 5.95
C TYR A 212 24.42 -7.24 4.42
N ARG A 213 25.40 -6.67 3.72
CA ARG A 213 25.36 -6.39 2.27
C ARG A 213 25.05 -7.60 1.38
N PRO A 214 25.59 -8.81 1.63
CA PRO A 214 25.22 -9.99 0.84
C PRO A 214 23.72 -10.29 0.92
N PHE A 215 23.18 -10.31 2.15
CA PHE A 215 21.76 -10.57 2.39
C PHE A 215 20.87 -9.44 1.89
N PHE A 216 21.29 -8.17 2.04
CA PHE A 216 20.61 -6.99 1.48
C PHE A 216 20.27 -7.18 0.00
N LYS A 217 21.24 -7.59 -0.82
CA LYS A 217 21.04 -7.80 -2.27
C LYS A 217 20.04 -8.92 -2.55
N GLU A 218 20.12 -10.03 -1.82
CA GLU A 218 19.16 -11.13 -1.98
C GLU A 218 17.74 -10.72 -1.55
N TYR A 219 17.62 -10.00 -0.43
CA TYR A 219 16.34 -9.51 0.11
C TYR A 219 15.58 -8.67 -0.92
N TYR A 220 16.23 -7.65 -1.48
CA TYR A 220 15.59 -6.78 -2.47
C TYR A 220 15.34 -7.48 -3.80
N LYS A 221 16.24 -8.36 -4.23
CA LYS A 221 16.04 -9.16 -5.43
C LYS A 221 14.77 -10.01 -5.33
N LYS A 222 14.57 -10.69 -4.20
CA LYS A 222 13.35 -11.48 -3.97
C LYS A 222 12.11 -10.59 -3.94
N GLY A 223 12.12 -9.51 -3.17
CA GLY A 223 10.98 -8.59 -3.10
C GLY A 223 10.58 -8.04 -4.48
N PHE A 224 11.56 -7.66 -5.31
CA PHE A 224 11.28 -7.18 -6.67
C PHE A 224 10.75 -8.28 -7.59
N GLN A 225 11.21 -9.52 -7.45
CA GLN A 225 10.65 -10.66 -8.17
C GLN A 225 9.18 -10.90 -7.82
N ASP A 226 8.82 -10.77 -6.54
CA ASP A 226 7.44 -10.97 -6.08
C ASP A 226 6.50 -9.86 -6.55
N LEU A 227 6.99 -8.61 -6.57
CA LEU A 227 6.27 -7.46 -7.14
C LEU A 227 6.06 -7.62 -8.65
N VAL A 228 7.09 -8.07 -9.39
CA VAL A 228 6.99 -8.40 -10.81
C VAL A 228 5.97 -9.52 -11.05
N ALA A 229 6.00 -10.57 -10.24
CA ALA A 229 5.05 -11.68 -10.34
C ALA A 229 3.61 -11.18 -10.12
N ASN A 230 3.45 -10.23 -9.21
CA ASN A 230 2.21 -9.50 -8.95
C ASN A 230 1.88 -8.43 -10.00
N LYS A 231 2.61 -8.28 -11.11
CA LYS A 231 2.34 -7.28 -12.18
C LYS A 231 2.50 -5.82 -11.76
N VAL A 232 3.42 -5.54 -10.83
CA VAL A 232 3.91 -4.19 -10.55
C VAL A 232 5.04 -3.86 -11.53
N GLN A 233 4.93 -2.73 -12.23
CA GLN A 233 5.93 -2.27 -13.21
C GLN A 233 6.87 -1.20 -12.62
N HIS A 234 6.43 -0.44 -11.62
CA HIS A 234 7.18 0.66 -11.04
C HIS A 234 7.12 0.58 -9.52
N LEU A 235 8.21 0.89 -8.85
CA LEU A 235 8.29 0.86 -7.40
C LEU A 235 8.94 2.15 -6.88
N GLU A 236 8.30 2.77 -5.89
CA GLU A 236 8.89 3.83 -5.08
C GLU A 236 8.95 3.36 -3.62
N ILE A 237 10.15 3.37 -3.02
CA ILE A 237 10.38 2.88 -1.66
C ILE A 237 10.73 4.06 -0.74
N ARG A 238 10.05 4.17 0.39
CA ARG A 238 10.52 4.91 1.56
C ARG A 238 11.73 4.19 2.14
N PHE A 239 12.90 4.75 1.90
CA PHE A 239 14.15 4.08 2.16
C PHE A 239 14.91 4.79 3.28
N ILE A 240 15.10 4.07 4.39
CA ILE A 240 15.96 4.49 5.49
C ILE A 240 17.38 4.06 5.15
N PHE A 241 18.29 5.03 5.05
CA PHE A 241 19.69 4.78 4.73
C PHE A 241 20.50 4.41 5.97
N ASP A 242 21.17 3.26 5.92
CA ASP A 242 22.17 2.83 6.89
C ASP A 242 23.43 2.33 6.16
N GLU A 243 24.56 2.32 6.86
CA GLU A 243 25.82 1.81 6.34
C GLU A 243 25.74 0.30 6.19
N LEU A 244 25.76 -0.18 4.94
CA LEU A 244 25.88 -1.61 4.68
C LEU A 244 27.25 -2.12 5.16
N TYR A 245 27.35 -3.40 5.49
CA TYR A 245 28.63 -4.02 5.86
C TYR A 245 28.77 -5.46 5.37
N ASP A 246 30.02 -5.94 5.33
CA ASP A 246 30.34 -7.37 5.33
C ASP A 246 31.57 -7.65 6.19
N PHE A 247 31.87 -8.93 6.46
CA PHE A 247 32.96 -9.31 7.35
C PHE A 247 34.35 -9.17 6.72
N GLN A 248 34.45 -8.95 5.41
CA GLN A 248 35.72 -8.83 4.69
C GLN A 248 36.17 -7.37 4.55
N HIS A 249 35.23 -6.46 4.28
CA HIS A 249 35.48 -5.06 3.94
C HIS A 249 35.02 -4.09 5.03
N GLY A 250 34.28 -4.56 6.03
CA GLY A 250 33.69 -3.70 7.05
C GLY A 250 32.53 -2.89 6.48
N LYS A 251 32.45 -1.61 6.87
CA LYS A 251 31.35 -0.71 6.47
C LYS A 251 31.56 -0.09 5.10
N TYR A 252 30.47 0.08 4.38
CA TYR A 252 30.42 0.71 3.07
C TYR A 252 29.83 2.13 3.16
N PRO A 253 30.25 3.06 2.28
CA PRO A 253 29.59 4.36 2.17
C PRO A 253 28.10 4.21 1.87
N LEU A 254 27.25 5.11 2.39
CA LEU A 254 25.79 5.06 2.24
C LEU A 254 25.31 4.83 0.80
N LYS A 255 25.95 5.49 -0.18
CA LYS A 255 25.62 5.35 -1.61
C LYS A 255 25.72 3.93 -2.16
N THR A 256 26.44 3.04 -1.49
CA THR A 256 26.59 1.63 -1.90
C THR A 256 25.25 0.91 -1.95
N SER A 257 24.35 1.23 -1.02
CA SER A 257 22.95 0.74 -1.05
C SER A 257 22.24 1.07 -2.36
N ILE A 258 22.41 2.30 -2.86
CA ILE A 258 21.82 2.77 -4.12
C ILE A 258 22.39 1.99 -5.30
N THR A 259 23.71 1.86 -5.37
CA THR A 259 24.36 1.15 -6.48
C THR A 259 24.03 -0.34 -6.49
N ASP A 260 23.95 -0.97 -5.31
CA ASP A 260 23.54 -2.37 -5.19
C ASP A 260 22.08 -2.57 -5.64
N LEU A 261 21.17 -1.67 -5.25
CA LEU A 261 19.79 -1.71 -5.71
C LEU A 261 19.67 -1.48 -7.23
N GLN A 262 20.47 -0.59 -7.81
CA GLN A 262 20.53 -0.42 -9.27
C GLN A 262 20.98 -1.70 -9.97
N ASP A 263 21.94 -2.43 -9.42
CA ASP A 263 22.39 -3.69 -9.99
C ASP A 263 21.34 -4.80 -9.87
N VAL A 264 20.63 -4.86 -8.73
CA VAL A 264 19.46 -5.73 -8.58
C VAL A 264 18.39 -5.40 -9.62
N VAL A 265 18.05 -4.12 -9.81
CA VAL A 265 17.08 -3.68 -10.83
C VAL A 265 17.53 -4.09 -12.24
N LYS A 266 18.81 -3.90 -12.60
CA LYS A 266 19.34 -4.36 -13.90
C LYS A 266 19.18 -5.87 -14.07
N GLU A 267 19.33 -6.65 -13.00
CA GLU A 267 19.11 -8.10 -13.05
C GLU A 267 17.65 -8.44 -13.32
N ILE A 268 16.69 -7.78 -12.63
CA ILE A 268 15.26 -7.95 -12.88
C ILE A 268 14.90 -7.53 -14.32
N GLN A 269 15.50 -6.45 -14.82
CA GLN A 269 15.24 -5.93 -16.16
C GLN A 269 15.67 -6.86 -17.30
N LYS A 270 16.52 -7.88 -17.03
CA LYS A 270 16.83 -8.92 -18.02
C LYS A 270 15.60 -9.70 -18.46
N THR A 271 14.63 -9.89 -17.56
CA THR A 271 13.36 -10.58 -17.85
C THR A 271 12.18 -9.62 -17.90
N GLN A 272 12.27 -8.46 -17.23
CA GLN A 272 11.23 -7.44 -17.21
C GLN A 272 11.79 -6.04 -17.52
N PRO A 273 12.04 -5.71 -18.80
CA PRO A 273 12.73 -4.47 -19.19
C PRO A 273 12.08 -3.17 -18.72
N GLN A 274 10.78 -3.20 -18.39
CA GLN A 274 10.02 -2.03 -17.95
C GLN A 274 9.97 -1.85 -16.43
N PHE A 275 10.50 -2.82 -15.65
CA PHE A 275 10.58 -2.68 -14.19
C PHE A 275 11.49 -1.50 -13.83
N SER A 276 11.04 -0.64 -12.91
CA SER A 276 11.81 0.55 -12.50
C SER A 276 11.65 0.83 -11.01
N LEU A 277 12.68 1.44 -10.43
CA LEU A 277 12.78 1.76 -9.01
C LEU A 277 13.11 3.23 -8.81
N LYS A 278 12.47 3.85 -7.82
CA LYS A 278 12.88 5.12 -7.21
C LYS A 278 12.93 4.96 -5.69
N LEU A 279 13.73 5.80 -5.05
CA LEU A 279 13.88 5.84 -3.61
C LEU A 279 13.46 7.21 -3.11
N ILE A 280 12.64 7.23 -2.07
CA ILE A 280 12.31 8.40 -1.28
C ILE A 280 13.17 8.31 -0.03
N TYR A 281 14.04 9.29 0.19
CA TYR A 281 14.87 9.31 1.40
C TYR A 281 13.95 9.50 2.60
N SER A 282 13.96 8.56 3.53
CA SER A 282 13.10 8.59 4.70
C SER A 282 13.89 8.79 5.98
N SER A 283 13.45 9.75 6.78
CA SER A 283 13.90 9.96 8.17
C SER A 283 12.73 9.81 9.14
N PHE A 284 12.93 10.04 10.43
CA PHE A 284 11.94 9.73 11.46
C PHE A 284 11.30 10.98 12.08
N LYS A 285 9.99 10.93 12.30
CA LYS A 285 9.21 12.02 12.94
C LYS A 285 9.63 12.29 14.39
N PHE A 286 10.23 11.33 15.10
CA PHE A 286 10.66 11.52 16.49
C PHE A 286 12.01 12.27 16.62
N LEU A 287 12.72 12.52 15.52
CA LEU A 287 13.98 13.29 15.55
C LEU A 287 13.70 14.78 15.78
N ASP A 288 14.68 15.46 16.37
CA ASP A 288 14.64 16.90 16.56
C ASP A 288 14.99 17.66 15.26
N PRO A 289 14.60 18.95 15.13
CA PRO A 289 14.86 19.74 13.93
C PRO A 289 16.33 19.82 13.50
N LYS A 290 17.29 19.80 14.43
CA LYS A 290 18.72 19.85 14.08
C LYS A 290 19.18 18.53 13.46
N SER A 291 18.67 17.41 13.96
CA SER A 291 18.89 16.10 13.33
C SER A 291 18.27 16.06 11.93
N ILE A 292 17.08 16.63 11.73
CA ILE A 292 16.45 16.71 10.40
C ILE A 292 17.25 17.58 9.42
N ASP A 293 17.88 18.67 9.86
CA ASP A 293 18.78 19.45 8.99
C ASP A 293 19.91 18.58 8.41
N GLN A 294 20.52 17.71 9.24
CA GLN A 294 21.58 16.81 8.80
C GLN A 294 21.07 15.76 7.81
N GLN A 295 19.85 15.26 8.04
CA GLN A 295 19.19 14.29 7.17
C GLN A 295 18.84 14.90 5.81
N LEU A 296 18.37 16.16 5.79
CA LEU A 296 18.13 16.90 4.56
C LEU A 296 19.43 17.14 3.78
N GLU A 297 20.49 17.62 4.43
CA GLU A 297 21.81 17.80 3.80
C GLU A 297 22.28 16.50 3.11
N THR A 298 22.22 15.37 3.84
CA THR A 298 22.55 14.03 3.30
C THR A 298 21.66 13.65 2.11
N ALA A 299 20.34 13.86 2.22
CA ALA A 299 19.40 13.55 1.14
C ALA A 299 19.70 14.37 -0.12
N PHE A 300 20.02 15.66 0.02
CA PHE A 300 20.40 16.52 -1.10
C PHE A 300 21.72 16.11 -1.74
N GLU A 301 22.72 15.71 -0.95
CA GLU A 301 23.98 15.14 -1.45
C GLU A 301 23.72 13.90 -2.30
N LEU A 302 22.95 12.94 -1.78
CA LEU A 302 22.59 11.72 -2.50
C LEU A 302 21.75 12.02 -3.75
N LYS A 303 20.81 12.98 -3.69
CA LYS A 303 20.02 13.36 -4.87
C LYS A 303 20.86 14.05 -5.93
N LYS A 304 21.86 14.82 -5.56
CA LYS A 304 22.81 15.41 -6.51
C LYS A 304 23.63 14.34 -7.23
N GLU A 305 24.08 13.30 -6.52
CA GLU A 305 24.85 12.19 -7.11
C GLU A 305 23.94 11.23 -7.90
N PHE A 306 22.72 10.97 -7.43
CA PHE A 306 21.76 10.02 -8.01
C PHE A 306 20.40 10.66 -8.34
N PRO A 307 20.34 11.69 -9.20
CA PRO A 307 19.12 12.48 -9.44
C PRO A 307 17.98 11.68 -10.06
N ASN A 308 18.31 10.58 -10.74
CA ASN A 308 17.35 9.68 -11.37
C ASN A 308 16.84 8.57 -10.45
N ILE A 309 17.39 8.39 -9.25
CA ILE A 309 16.94 7.36 -8.29
C ILE A 309 16.32 7.98 -7.05
N ILE A 310 16.95 9.02 -6.47
CA ILE A 310 16.42 9.69 -5.29
C ILE A 310 15.33 10.67 -5.72
N SER A 311 14.08 10.38 -5.41
CA SER A 311 12.92 11.15 -5.85
C SER A 311 12.53 12.30 -4.92
N GLY A 312 12.73 12.13 -3.62
CA GLY A 312 12.34 13.13 -2.62
C GLY A 312 12.68 12.73 -1.19
N PHE A 313 12.02 13.39 -0.24
CA PHE A 313 12.22 13.21 1.20
C PHE A 313 10.89 12.95 1.93
N ASP A 314 10.91 12.11 2.96
CA ASP A 314 9.76 11.74 3.81
C ASP A 314 10.16 11.64 5.29
N LEU A 315 9.17 11.77 6.18
CA LEU A 315 9.26 11.51 7.61
C LEU A 315 8.27 10.41 8.00
N VAL A 316 8.78 9.30 8.53
CA VAL A 316 8.02 8.09 8.93
C VAL A 316 7.99 7.89 10.46
N ALA A 317 7.42 6.78 10.92
CA ALA A 317 7.07 6.42 12.31
C ALA A 317 5.69 6.90 12.78
N ASP A 318 5.27 6.47 13.99
CA ASP A 318 3.95 6.77 14.57
C ASP A 318 3.65 8.27 14.54
N GLU A 319 2.68 8.63 13.71
CA GLU A 319 2.27 10.01 13.49
C GLU A 319 1.64 10.65 14.74
N ALA A 320 1.05 9.84 15.64
CA ALA A 320 0.41 10.32 16.85
C ALA A 320 1.44 10.61 17.97
N ALA A 321 2.50 9.83 18.06
CA ALA A 321 3.55 9.98 19.07
C ALA A 321 4.71 10.90 18.64
N GLY A 322 4.95 11.02 17.33
CA GLY A 322 6.04 11.83 16.77
C GLY A 322 5.78 13.34 16.71
N ASN A 323 6.75 14.09 16.17
CA ASN A 323 6.56 15.51 15.91
C ASN A 323 5.59 15.76 14.75
N SER A 324 4.79 16.82 14.88
CA SER A 324 3.96 17.31 13.78
C SER A 324 4.81 17.84 12.61
N ILE A 325 4.24 17.89 11.40
CA ILE A 325 4.90 18.48 10.23
C ILE A 325 5.26 19.94 10.48
N ASN A 326 4.36 20.70 11.12
CA ASN A 326 4.61 22.09 11.52
C ASN A 326 5.79 22.25 12.51
N SER A 327 6.14 21.23 13.29
CA SER A 327 7.31 21.28 14.18
C SER A 327 8.63 21.46 13.41
N PHE A 328 8.65 21.11 12.13
CA PHE A 328 9.82 21.20 11.25
C PHE A 328 9.76 22.40 10.28
N GLN A 329 8.93 23.42 10.58
CA GLN A 329 8.76 24.61 9.71
C GLN A 329 10.10 25.26 9.32
N GLU A 330 11.05 25.34 10.24
CA GLU A 330 12.37 25.92 9.97
C GLU A 330 13.19 25.07 8.98
N ASN A 331 13.04 23.74 9.02
CA ASN A 331 13.67 22.85 8.05
C ASN A 331 13.04 23.04 6.66
N TRP A 332 11.71 23.15 6.58
CA TRP A 332 10.99 23.35 5.32
C TRP A 332 11.35 24.68 4.65
N MET A 333 11.54 25.74 5.43
CA MET A 333 11.99 27.05 4.91
C MET A 333 13.41 27.02 4.29
N LYS A 334 14.23 26.01 4.63
CA LYS A 334 15.58 25.85 4.07
C LYS A 334 15.62 25.10 2.74
N LEU A 335 14.52 24.46 2.30
CA LEU A 335 14.50 23.62 1.10
C LEU A 335 14.95 24.37 -0.17
N ASP A 336 14.57 25.65 -0.32
CA ASP A 336 14.99 26.48 -1.46
C ASP A 336 16.48 26.79 -1.42
N ALA A 337 17.03 27.09 -0.23
CA ALA A 337 18.45 27.36 -0.06
C ALA A 337 19.29 26.11 -0.32
N LEU A 338 18.85 24.95 0.20
CA LEU A 338 19.47 23.65 -0.08
C LEU A 338 19.39 23.31 -1.58
N SER A 339 18.25 23.57 -2.22
CA SER A 339 18.10 23.33 -3.66
C SER A 339 19.08 24.16 -4.49
N LYS A 340 19.30 25.43 -4.13
CA LYS A 340 20.32 26.29 -4.75
C LYS A 340 21.74 25.79 -4.48
N LYS A 341 22.04 25.36 -3.25
CA LYS A 341 23.36 24.84 -2.83
C LYS A 341 23.76 23.59 -3.62
N TYR A 342 22.83 22.65 -3.81
CA TYR A 342 23.11 21.37 -4.44
C TYR A 342 22.78 21.30 -5.93
N GLY A 343 22.04 22.28 -6.46
CA GLY A 343 21.64 22.32 -7.88
C GLY A 343 20.55 21.30 -8.24
N VAL A 344 19.77 20.83 -7.26
CA VAL A 344 18.66 19.88 -7.44
C VAL A 344 17.48 20.29 -6.55
N THR A 345 16.25 20.07 -7.00
CA THR A 345 15.04 20.31 -6.17
C THR A 345 14.70 19.05 -5.39
N MET A 346 14.29 19.16 -4.12
CA MET A 346 13.81 18.03 -3.30
C MET A 346 12.31 18.14 -3.04
N PRO A 347 11.44 17.43 -3.81
CA PRO A 347 10.04 17.26 -3.44
C PRO A 347 9.89 16.46 -2.14
N LEU A 348 8.79 16.70 -1.44
CA LEU A 348 8.42 15.95 -0.24
C LEU A 348 7.36 14.88 -0.55
N PHE A 349 7.33 13.81 0.22
CA PHE A 349 6.35 12.71 0.09
C PHE A 349 5.82 12.30 1.47
N LEU A 350 5.51 13.30 2.30
CA LEU A 350 5.26 13.15 3.73
C LEU A 350 4.08 12.22 4.02
N HIS A 351 4.27 11.34 4.99
CA HIS A 351 3.17 10.74 5.77
C HIS A 351 2.42 11.84 6.51
N ALA A 352 1.11 11.93 6.27
CA ALA A 352 0.25 12.88 6.93
C ALA A 352 -1.20 12.40 6.99
N GLY A 353 -1.81 12.60 8.16
CA GLY A 353 -3.21 12.27 8.37
C GLY A 353 -3.46 10.77 8.52
N GLU A 354 -2.46 9.96 8.85
CA GLU A 354 -2.65 8.58 9.31
C GLU A 354 -3.19 8.60 10.75
N SER A 355 -4.44 9.02 10.88
CA SER A 355 -5.08 9.25 12.16
C SER A 355 -6.60 9.18 12.01
N ASN A 356 -7.28 8.90 13.12
CA ASN A 356 -8.73 9.07 13.23
C ASN A 356 -9.11 10.36 13.97
N SER A 357 -8.13 11.19 14.33
CA SER A 357 -8.33 12.38 15.14
C SER A 357 -8.28 13.65 14.29
N VAL A 358 -9.25 14.54 14.51
CA VAL A 358 -9.25 15.91 13.99
C VAL A 358 -8.22 16.81 14.68
N PHE A 359 -7.63 16.34 15.78
CA PHE A 359 -6.57 17.07 16.49
C PHE A 359 -5.19 16.85 15.86
N ASN A 360 -5.01 15.77 15.10
CA ASN A 360 -3.85 15.65 14.21
C ASN A 360 -4.10 16.55 12.98
N LYS A 361 -3.25 17.58 12.82
CA LYS A 361 -3.39 18.60 11.78
C LYS A 361 -2.30 18.53 10.70
N ASN A 362 -1.49 17.48 10.67
CA ASN A 362 -0.39 17.35 9.71
C ASN A 362 -0.86 17.50 8.25
N ILE A 363 -2.09 17.07 7.95
CA ILE A 363 -2.68 17.18 6.63
C ILE A 363 -2.81 18.63 6.13
N VAL A 364 -2.93 19.61 7.04
CA VAL A 364 -3.10 21.04 6.70
C VAL A 364 -1.84 21.59 6.05
N ASP A 365 -0.66 21.22 6.56
CA ASP A 365 0.64 21.70 6.08
C ASP A 365 0.93 21.25 4.63
N ILE A 366 0.39 20.09 4.25
CA ILE A 366 0.64 19.46 2.96
C ILE A 366 0.26 20.37 1.78
N SER A 367 -0.81 21.15 1.90
CA SER A 367 -1.27 22.05 0.84
C SER A 367 -0.28 23.19 0.54
N SER A 368 0.56 23.56 1.51
CA SER A 368 1.53 24.67 1.43
C SER A 368 2.93 24.21 1.02
N LEU A 369 3.22 22.91 1.09
CA LEU A 369 4.51 22.33 0.75
C LEU A 369 4.54 21.80 -0.68
N ASN A 370 5.74 21.72 -1.27
CA ASN A 370 5.99 20.97 -2.50
C ASN A 370 5.93 19.46 -2.24
N ASN A 371 4.72 18.99 -1.94
CA ASN A 371 4.42 17.63 -1.52
C ASN A 371 3.41 17.02 -2.52
N PRO A 372 3.86 16.51 -3.68
CA PRO A 372 2.99 15.99 -4.73
C PRO A 372 2.12 14.80 -4.32
N ARG A 373 2.53 14.02 -3.33
CA ARG A 373 1.75 12.88 -2.82
C ARG A 373 1.77 12.78 -1.30
N ILE A 374 0.65 12.32 -0.75
CA ILE A 374 0.38 12.27 0.70
C ILE A 374 0.32 10.82 1.14
N GLY A 375 1.17 10.41 2.09
CA GLY A 375 1.06 9.08 2.70
C GLY A 375 -0.21 8.97 3.55
N HIS A 376 -1.05 7.97 3.28
CA HIS A 376 -2.33 7.63 3.93
C HIS A 376 -3.46 8.64 3.77
N GLY A 377 -3.37 9.83 4.38
CA GLY A 377 -4.43 10.85 4.33
C GLY A 377 -5.80 10.42 4.90
N LEU A 378 -5.84 9.50 5.87
CA LEU A 378 -7.10 8.99 6.47
C LEU A 378 -7.98 10.12 7.03
N ASN A 379 -7.41 11.04 7.80
CA ASN A 379 -8.18 12.10 8.46
C ASN A 379 -8.52 13.29 7.54
N LEU A 380 -8.09 13.27 6.26
CA LEU A 380 -8.32 14.38 5.31
C LEU A 380 -9.81 14.72 5.16
N ILE A 381 -10.69 13.73 5.31
CA ILE A 381 -12.15 13.88 5.23
C ILE A 381 -12.71 14.87 6.27
N TYR A 382 -11.97 15.15 7.35
CA TYR A 382 -12.38 16.12 8.38
C TYR A 382 -11.93 17.55 8.09
N PHE A 383 -11.15 17.77 7.03
CA PHE A 383 -10.57 19.06 6.66
C PHE A 383 -11.05 19.48 5.26
N PRO A 384 -12.33 19.89 5.10
CA PRO A 384 -12.93 20.10 3.78
C PRO A 384 -12.17 21.14 2.94
N LYS A 385 -11.64 22.21 3.57
CA LYS A 385 -10.83 23.20 2.83
C LYS A 385 -9.51 22.61 2.35
N THR A 386 -8.85 21.81 3.16
CA THR A 386 -7.62 21.11 2.77
C THR A 386 -7.91 20.11 1.65
N MET A 387 -8.99 19.33 1.75
CA MET A 387 -9.41 18.39 0.70
C MET A 387 -9.64 19.09 -0.65
N GLU A 388 -10.32 20.24 -0.64
CA GLU A 388 -10.50 21.09 -1.82
C GLU A 388 -9.16 21.54 -2.42
N LEU A 389 -8.22 22.00 -1.58
CA LEU A 389 -6.89 22.43 -2.02
C LEU A 389 -6.08 21.28 -2.62
N ILE A 390 -6.07 20.10 -1.97
CA ILE A 390 -5.37 18.90 -2.47
C ILE A 390 -5.91 18.49 -3.84
N LYS A 391 -7.23 18.49 -4.02
CA LYS A 391 -7.88 18.25 -5.32
C LYS A 391 -7.45 19.27 -6.36
N ASN A 392 -7.57 20.57 -6.06
CA ASN A 392 -7.26 21.65 -7.00
C ASN A 392 -5.77 21.73 -7.37
N GLN A 393 -4.89 21.34 -6.46
CA GLN A 393 -3.44 21.27 -6.68
C GLN A 393 -3.01 19.99 -7.39
N ASN A 394 -3.94 19.10 -7.74
CA ASN A 394 -3.67 17.82 -8.37
C ASN A 394 -2.63 16.99 -7.59
N LYS A 395 -2.81 16.91 -6.27
CA LYS A 395 -1.99 16.08 -5.37
C LYS A 395 -2.67 14.72 -5.16
N LEU A 396 -1.86 13.67 -5.06
CA LEU A 396 -2.35 12.29 -4.88
C LEU A 396 -2.38 11.90 -3.40
N VAL A 397 -3.40 11.16 -2.97
CA VAL A 397 -3.41 10.44 -1.68
C VAL A 397 -3.01 8.98 -1.90
N GLU A 398 -2.01 8.50 -1.18
CA GLU A 398 -1.52 7.13 -1.23
C GLU A 398 -2.27 6.30 -0.17
N VAL A 399 -3.13 5.39 -0.60
CA VAL A 399 -4.03 4.65 0.30
C VAL A 399 -3.56 3.22 0.49
N SER A 400 -3.46 2.77 1.75
CA SER A 400 -2.99 1.43 2.13
C SER A 400 -4.04 0.72 3.00
N PRO A 401 -5.12 0.17 2.40
CA PRO A 401 -6.31 -0.24 3.13
C PRO A 401 -6.05 -1.35 4.16
N ILE A 402 -5.18 -2.31 3.85
CA ILE A 402 -4.89 -3.41 4.77
C ILE A 402 -4.04 -2.92 5.96
N SER A 403 -3.04 -2.08 5.70
CA SER A 403 -2.29 -1.37 6.76
C SER A 403 -3.24 -0.64 7.70
N ASN A 404 -4.16 0.15 7.14
CA ASN A 404 -5.11 0.94 7.92
C ASN A 404 -6.08 0.09 8.76
N GLN A 405 -6.42 -1.13 8.33
CA GLN A 405 -7.18 -2.06 9.17
C GLN A 405 -6.31 -2.74 10.23
N ILE A 406 -5.13 -3.24 9.87
CA ILE A 406 -4.27 -3.95 10.83
C ILE A 406 -3.81 -3.02 11.95
N LEU A 407 -3.49 -1.77 11.64
CA LEU A 407 -3.01 -0.77 12.62
C LEU A 407 -4.12 -0.12 13.46
N GLY A 408 -5.38 -0.55 13.33
CA GLY A 408 -6.44 -0.07 14.22
C GLY A 408 -7.31 1.06 13.67
N TYR A 409 -6.92 1.71 12.56
CA TYR A 409 -7.60 2.92 12.09
C TYR A 409 -8.99 2.67 11.51
N VAL A 410 -9.17 1.59 10.74
CA VAL A 410 -10.47 1.29 10.10
C VAL A 410 -10.85 -0.15 10.39
N SER A 411 -11.87 -0.40 11.21
CA SER A 411 -12.32 -1.77 11.49
C SER A 411 -13.09 -2.37 10.31
N ASP A 412 -14.18 -1.72 9.88
CA ASP A 412 -14.94 -2.12 8.68
C ASP A 412 -14.49 -1.27 7.49
N LEU A 413 -13.88 -1.92 6.51
CA LEU A 413 -13.30 -1.25 5.33
C LEU A 413 -14.35 -0.63 4.39
N ARG A 414 -15.66 -0.91 4.59
CA ARG A 414 -16.74 -0.15 3.93
C ARG A 414 -16.79 1.31 4.41
N ASN A 415 -16.25 1.59 5.60
CA ASN A 415 -16.18 2.93 6.19
C ASN A 415 -14.81 3.60 5.97
N HIS A 416 -13.97 3.04 5.09
CA HIS A 416 -12.65 3.61 4.82
C HIS A 416 -12.77 5.03 4.24
N PRO A 417 -12.07 6.05 4.79
CA PRO A 417 -12.15 7.44 4.35
C PRO A 417 -11.91 7.66 2.85
N ALA A 418 -11.09 6.80 2.22
CA ALA A 418 -10.85 6.83 0.79
C ALA A 418 -12.13 6.84 -0.06
N ARG A 419 -13.22 6.18 0.36
CA ARG A 419 -14.50 6.21 -0.39
C ARG A 419 -15.05 7.63 -0.54
N VAL A 420 -14.93 8.44 0.51
CA VAL A 420 -15.34 9.85 0.50
C VAL A 420 -14.40 10.66 -0.39
N LEU A 421 -13.08 10.43 -0.28
CA LEU A 421 -12.07 11.11 -1.11
C LEU A 421 -12.31 10.86 -2.61
N LEU A 422 -12.46 9.59 -3.00
CA LEU A 422 -12.72 9.17 -4.38
C LEU A 422 -14.02 9.79 -4.92
N SER A 423 -15.09 9.79 -4.14
CA SER A 423 -16.38 10.39 -4.54
C SER A 423 -16.32 11.91 -4.66
N ASN A 424 -15.37 12.57 -4.00
CA ASN A 424 -15.17 14.02 -4.07
C ASN A 424 -14.09 14.44 -5.09
N GLY A 425 -13.58 13.50 -5.89
CA GLY A 425 -12.65 13.80 -6.98
C GLY A 425 -11.18 13.89 -6.57
N VAL A 426 -10.86 13.54 -5.32
CA VAL A 426 -9.47 13.44 -4.86
C VAL A 426 -8.83 12.23 -5.52
N GLN A 427 -7.65 12.42 -6.10
CA GLN A 427 -6.93 11.38 -6.82
C GLN A 427 -6.18 10.51 -5.82
N CYS A 428 -6.32 9.19 -5.95
CA CYS A 428 -5.65 8.23 -5.07
C CYS A 428 -4.84 7.18 -5.85
N SER A 429 -3.90 6.53 -5.17
CA SER A 429 -3.35 5.23 -5.55
C SER A 429 -3.63 4.19 -4.46
N ILE A 430 -3.66 2.92 -4.84
CA ILE A 430 -3.71 1.78 -3.91
C ILE A 430 -2.29 1.27 -3.70
N ASN A 431 -1.91 1.06 -2.45
CA ASN A 431 -0.58 0.61 -2.05
C ASN A 431 -0.69 -0.44 -0.95
N SER A 432 0.39 -1.18 -0.72
CA SER A 432 0.44 -2.26 0.27
C SER A 432 1.23 -1.91 1.52
N ASP A 433 1.97 -0.79 1.52
CA ASP A 433 2.74 -0.30 2.66
C ASP A 433 3.83 -1.30 3.08
N ASP A 434 3.57 -2.11 4.11
CA ASP A 434 4.45 -3.17 4.61
C ASP A 434 3.83 -4.57 4.48
N PRO A 435 3.57 -5.06 3.25
CA PRO A 435 2.85 -6.32 3.03
C PRO A 435 3.48 -7.51 3.77
N SER A 436 4.82 -7.57 3.86
CA SER A 436 5.55 -8.60 4.59
C SER A 436 5.18 -8.64 6.08
N VAL A 437 5.10 -7.47 6.71
CA VAL A 437 4.70 -7.33 8.12
C VAL A 437 3.24 -7.78 8.30
N TYR A 438 2.40 -7.62 7.28
CA TYR A 438 1.00 -8.05 7.31
C TYR A 438 0.78 -9.50 6.87
N GLY A 439 1.86 -10.21 6.50
CA GLY A 439 1.84 -11.63 6.13
C GLY A 439 1.35 -11.91 4.70
N TYR A 440 1.64 -11.01 3.76
CA TYR A 440 1.40 -11.22 2.33
C TYR A 440 2.45 -10.50 1.45
N GLU A 441 2.34 -10.62 0.13
CA GLU A 441 3.20 -9.94 -0.85
C GLU A 441 2.41 -9.22 -1.94
N GLY A 442 3.02 -8.22 -2.57
CA GLY A 442 2.43 -7.49 -3.69
C GLY A 442 1.32 -6.52 -3.27
N LEU A 443 0.37 -6.26 -4.18
CA LEU A 443 -0.80 -5.38 -3.94
C LEU A 443 -2.12 -6.08 -4.31
N GLY A 444 -2.07 -7.39 -4.66
CA GLY A 444 -3.27 -8.11 -5.08
C GLY A 444 -4.37 -8.09 -4.00
N TYR A 445 -3.96 -8.19 -2.74
CA TYR A 445 -4.87 -8.14 -1.59
C TYR A 445 -5.49 -6.75 -1.42
N ASP A 446 -4.71 -5.67 -1.48
CA ASP A 446 -5.24 -4.30 -1.32
C ASP A 446 -6.23 -3.94 -2.43
N PHE A 447 -5.94 -4.33 -3.67
CA PHE A 447 -6.89 -4.13 -4.78
C PHE A 447 -8.16 -4.97 -4.62
N TRP A 448 -8.04 -6.22 -4.15
CA TRP A 448 -9.21 -7.05 -3.86
C TRP A 448 -10.09 -6.42 -2.78
N VAL A 449 -9.47 -5.98 -1.68
CA VAL A 449 -10.14 -5.32 -0.55
C VAL A 449 -10.82 -4.04 -1.03
N ALA A 450 -10.12 -3.17 -1.73
CA ALA A 450 -10.69 -1.93 -2.27
C ALA A 450 -11.88 -2.23 -3.21
N PHE A 451 -11.74 -3.19 -4.13
CA PHE A 451 -12.81 -3.54 -5.06
C PHE A 451 -14.07 -4.09 -4.38
N VAL A 452 -13.90 -4.97 -3.39
CA VAL A 452 -15.03 -5.61 -2.70
C VAL A 452 -15.68 -4.67 -1.69
N TYR A 453 -14.89 -4.00 -0.84
CA TYR A 453 -15.43 -3.19 0.26
C TYR A 453 -15.84 -1.79 -0.17
N TRP A 454 -15.24 -1.22 -1.22
CA TRP A 454 -15.58 0.13 -1.70
C TRP A 454 -16.50 0.11 -2.91
N GLU A 455 -16.88 -1.08 -3.36
CA GLU A 455 -17.82 -1.30 -4.46
C GLU A 455 -17.34 -0.76 -5.81
N LEU A 456 -16.01 -0.67 -6.00
CA LEU A 456 -15.39 -0.14 -7.22
C LEU A 456 -15.76 -0.94 -8.47
N ASP A 457 -15.74 -0.29 -9.62
CA ASP A 457 -15.97 -0.89 -10.93
C ASP A 457 -14.66 -0.89 -11.77
N VAL A 458 -14.70 -1.37 -13.01
CA VAL A 458 -13.50 -1.39 -13.88
C VAL A 458 -12.99 0.01 -14.19
N LYS A 459 -13.88 1.00 -14.23
CA LYS A 459 -13.55 2.41 -14.46
C LYS A 459 -12.68 2.96 -13.34
N ALA A 460 -13.09 2.75 -12.08
CA ALA A 460 -12.34 3.12 -10.90
C ALA A 460 -11.01 2.36 -10.82
N LEU A 461 -11.01 1.05 -11.08
CA LEU A 461 -9.78 0.24 -11.11
C LEU A 461 -8.77 0.76 -12.14
N LYS A 462 -9.23 1.06 -13.36
CA LYS A 462 -8.38 1.64 -14.41
C LYS A 462 -7.80 2.98 -13.95
N LYS A 463 -8.62 3.87 -13.38
CA LYS A 463 -8.14 5.17 -12.89
C LYS A 463 -7.04 5.01 -11.84
N LEU A 464 -7.25 4.15 -10.83
CA LEU A 464 -6.27 3.89 -9.76
C LEU A 464 -4.95 3.32 -10.32
N VAL A 465 -5.03 2.36 -11.24
CA VAL A 465 -3.87 1.76 -11.90
C VAL A 465 -3.08 2.79 -12.70
N PHE A 466 -3.74 3.65 -13.48
CA PHE A 466 -3.03 4.66 -14.27
C PHE A 466 -2.54 5.84 -13.42
N ASN A 467 -3.26 6.20 -12.35
CA ASN A 467 -2.81 7.19 -11.37
C ASN A 467 -1.47 6.81 -10.75
N SER A 468 -1.24 5.53 -10.47
CA SER A 468 0.03 5.06 -9.92
C SER A 468 1.25 5.35 -10.81
N ILE A 469 1.07 5.63 -12.11
CA ILE A 469 2.14 6.06 -13.01
C ILE A 469 2.09 7.55 -13.27
N ASN A 470 0.91 8.13 -13.49
CA ASN A 470 0.75 9.56 -13.74
C ASN A 470 1.30 10.42 -12.59
N TYR A 471 1.10 9.97 -11.35
CA TYR A 471 1.56 10.65 -10.12
C TYR A 471 2.88 10.10 -9.59
N SER A 472 3.49 9.12 -10.26
CA SER A 472 4.84 8.66 -9.91
C SER A 472 5.87 9.78 -10.10
N SER A 473 7.02 9.61 -9.47
CA SER A 473 8.20 10.46 -9.59
C SER A 473 9.05 10.14 -10.83
N LEU A 474 8.56 9.27 -11.73
CA LEU A 474 9.10 9.13 -13.07
C LEU A 474 9.10 10.48 -13.78
N ASN A 475 10.18 10.78 -14.50
CA ASN A 475 10.23 11.96 -15.35
C ASN A 475 9.39 11.76 -16.63
N GLU A 476 9.16 12.83 -17.37
CA GLU A 476 8.33 12.80 -18.59
C GLU A 476 8.80 11.78 -19.64
N SER A 477 10.11 11.58 -19.78
CA SER A 477 10.64 10.60 -20.73
C SER A 477 10.42 9.15 -20.28
N GLU A 478 10.45 8.90 -18.97
CA GLU A 478 10.15 7.61 -18.37
C GLU A 478 8.63 7.32 -18.46
N LYS A 479 7.78 8.31 -18.16
CA LYS A 479 6.31 8.19 -18.29
C LYS A 479 5.87 7.93 -19.73
N LYS A 480 6.51 8.58 -20.71
CA LYS A 480 6.28 8.33 -22.16
C LYS A 480 6.55 6.88 -22.59
N LYS A 481 7.33 6.11 -21.83
CA LYS A 481 7.56 4.67 -22.06
C LYS A 481 6.64 3.81 -21.19
N ALA A 482 6.50 4.16 -19.92
CA ALA A 482 5.75 3.39 -18.93
C ALA A 482 4.24 3.35 -19.21
N LEU A 483 3.64 4.46 -19.68
CA LEU A 483 2.20 4.52 -19.93
C LEU A 483 1.75 3.69 -21.14
N PRO A 484 2.39 3.74 -22.31
CA PRO A 484 2.04 2.84 -23.42
C PRO A 484 2.20 1.36 -23.06
N TYR A 485 3.27 1.02 -22.32
CA TYR A 485 3.45 -0.35 -21.85
C TYR A 485 2.32 -0.79 -20.91
N LEU A 486 1.97 0.04 -19.92
CA LEU A 486 0.86 -0.22 -19.00
C LEU A 486 -0.47 -0.37 -19.75
N ASN A 487 -0.74 0.48 -20.74
CA ASN A 487 -1.94 0.38 -21.56
C ASN A 487 -2.01 -0.96 -22.30
N ASN A 488 -0.91 -1.40 -22.92
CA ASN A 488 -0.87 -2.70 -23.58
C ASN A 488 -1.08 -3.88 -22.61
N GLN A 489 -0.51 -3.81 -21.40
CA GLN A 489 -0.75 -4.82 -20.37
C GLN A 489 -2.20 -4.83 -19.91
N TRP A 490 -2.83 -3.65 -19.78
CA TRP A 490 -4.22 -3.50 -19.39
C TRP A 490 -5.16 -4.09 -20.45
N ASP A 491 -4.96 -3.75 -21.72
CA ASP A 491 -5.76 -4.27 -22.84
C ASP A 491 -5.62 -5.79 -22.97
N ASP A 492 -4.42 -6.34 -22.78
CA ASP A 492 -4.18 -7.78 -22.77
C ASP A 492 -4.89 -8.47 -21.59
N PHE A 493 -4.84 -7.87 -20.40
CA PHE A 493 -5.58 -8.34 -19.22
C PHE A 493 -7.08 -8.37 -19.48
N VAL A 494 -7.67 -7.29 -19.99
CA VAL A 494 -9.10 -7.19 -20.31
C VAL A 494 -9.51 -8.29 -21.29
N ARG A 495 -8.76 -8.44 -22.38
CA ARG A 495 -9.00 -9.47 -23.39
C ARG A 495 -8.93 -10.89 -22.80
N LYS A 496 -7.88 -11.20 -22.03
CA LYS A 496 -7.69 -12.52 -21.41
C LYS A 496 -8.78 -12.84 -20.40
N MET A 497 -9.15 -11.88 -19.55
CA MET A 497 -10.20 -12.08 -18.55
C MET A 497 -11.57 -12.25 -19.21
N ASN A 498 -11.86 -11.50 -20.26
CA ASN A 498 -13.09 -11.71 -21.01
C ASN A 498 -13.20 -13.12 -21.62
N VAL A 499 -12.10 -13.69 -22.12
CA VAL A 499 -12.10 -15.08 -22.60
C VAL A 499 -12.24 -16.08 -21.45
N LYS A 500 -11.51 -15.86 -20.34
CA LYS A 500 -11.48 -16.78 -19.19
C LYS A 500 -12.82 -16.87 -18.45
N LEU A 501 -13.54 -15.76 -18.35
CA LEU A 501 -14.80 -15.63 -17.59
C LEU A 501 -16.05 -15.87 -18.46
N ASN A 502 -15.91 -16.46 -19.64
CA ASN A 502 -17.02 -16.81 -20.53
C ASN A 502 -17.61 -18.18 -20.21
#